data_AF-A0A7J2S334-F1
#
_entry.id   AF-A0A7J2S334-F1
#
_cell.length_a   1.000
_cell.length_b   1.000
_cell.length_c   1.000
_cell.angle_alpha   90.00
_cell.angle_beta   90.00
_cell.angle_gamma   90.00
#
_symmetry.space_group_name_H-M   'P 1'
#
loop_
_entity.id
_entity.type
_entity.pdbx_description
1 polymer ?
#
loop_
_entity_poly.entity_id
_entity_poly.type
_entity_poly.pdbx_seq_one_letter_code
_entity_poly.pdbx_strand_id
1 'polypeptide(L)'
;MELSEINRISWELAPHAMMKERGKWAVCSAGKLREMYECTARDGFREDIKRVIREYNPPPEKQMNAEVFRSFGERLLERIKGLERDDARRVMQYLLWNTRSLEDIFRSKKEEGIKNVLKRRFEAEGVDMALVDGILGYWKRNEIGRSHQDRRRGGRDHGRR
;
A
#
# COMPACT_ATOMS: atom_id res chain seq x y z
N MET A 1 -9.62 -16.16 -13.78
CA MET A 1 -9.84 -16.15 -12.31
C MET A 1 -11.13 -15.44 -11.98
N GLU A 2 -11.83 -15.83 -10.91
CA GLU A 2 -13.09 -15.17 -10.49
C GLU A 2 -12.84 -13.75 -9.98
N LEU A 3 -13.80 -12.85 -10.21
CA LEU A 3 -13.70 -11.45 -9.75
C LEU A 3 -13.58 -11.34 -8.23
N SER A 4 -14.21 -12.24 -7.48
CA SER A 4 -14.11 -12.31 -6.02
C SER A 4 -12.68 -12.62 -5.55
N GLU A 5 -11.97 -13.50 -6.26
CA GLU A 5 -10.59 -13.84 -5.95
C GLU A 5 -9.64 -12.70 -6.31
N ILE A 6 -9.85 -12.03 -7.45
CA ILE A 6 -9.13 -10.81 -7.84
C ILE A 6 -9.30 -9.74 -6.76
N ASN A 7 -10.53 -9.48 -6.33
CA ASN A 7 -10.81 -8.48 -5.31
C ASN A 7 -10.15 -8.86 -3.98
N ARG A 8 -10.25 -10.13 -3.55
CA ARG A 8 -9.59 -10.62 -2.34
C ARG A 8 -8.06 -10.39 -2.37
N ILE A 9 -7.38 -10.81 -3.44
CA ILE A 9 -5.93 -10.61 -3.60
C ILE A 9 -5.57 -9.13 -3.50
N SER A 10 -6.35 -8.26 -4.15
CA SER A 10 -6.09 -6.83 -4.13
C SER A 10 -6.29 -6.20 -2.73
N TRP A 11 -7.29 -6.66 -1.95
CA TRP A 11 -7.50 -6.25 -0.56
C TRP A 11 -6.40 -6.75 0.37
N GLU A 12 -5.85 -7.94 0.13
CA GLU A 12 -4.70 -8.45 0.86
C GLU A 12 -3.44 -7.61 0.59
N LEU A 13 -3.24 -7.16 -0.65
CA LEU A 13 -2.08 -6.37 -1.05
C LEU A 13 -2.17 -4.90 -0.62
N ALA A 14 -3.37 -4.31 -0.63
CA ALA A 14 -3.56 -2.86 -0.47
C ALA A 14 -2.92 -2.28 0.80
N PRO A 15 -3.06 -2.86 2.01
CA PRO A 15 -2.43 -2.33 3.22
C PRO A 15 -0.90 -2.26 3.10
N HIS A 16 -0.28 -3.21 2.40
CA HIS A 16 1.17 -3.26 2.26
C HIS A 16 1.74 -2.15 1.36
N ALA A 17 0.91 -1.57 0.49
CA ALA A 17 1.27 -0.39 -0.29
C ALA A 17 1.12 0.92 0.50
N MET A 18 0.53 0.88 1.71
CA MET A 18 0.26 2.06 2.54
C MET A 18 1.42 2.34 3.50
N MET A 19 1.62 3.61 3.83
CA MET A 19 2.54 4.04 4.86
C MET A 19 2.09 5.35 5.50
N LYS A 20 2.70 5.69 6.63
CA LYS A 20 2.49 6.98 7.30
C LYS A 20 3.55 7.97 6.85
N GLU A 21 3.13 9.02 6.17
CA GLU A 21 3.96 10.16 5.75
C GLU A 21 3.48 11.42 6.48
N ARG A 22 4.35 12.06 7.27
CA ARG A 22 4.03 13.29 8.04
C ARG A 22 2.73 13.17 8.86
N GLY A 23 2.52 12.00 9.48
CA GLY A 23 1.35 11.72 10.31
C GLY A 23 0.06 11.38 9.55
N LYS A 24 0.09 11.31 8.20
CA LYS A 24 -1.05 10.93 7.36
C LYS A 24 -0.78 9.61 6.68
N TRP A 25 -1.81 8.78 6.56
CA TRP A 25 -1.76 7.57 5.76
C TRP A 25 -1.79 7.93 4.27
N ALA A 26 -0.87 7.35 3.50
CA ALA A 26 -0.73 7.56 2.06
C ALA A 26 -0.16 6.30 1.40
N VAL A 27 -0.38 6.15 0.10
CA VAL A 27 0.33 5.14 -0.70
C VAL A 27 1.81 5.48 -0.79
N CYS A 28 2.69 4.49 -0.60
CA CYS A 28 4.14 4.66 -0.59
C CYS A 28 4.69 5.32 -1.87
N SER A 29 4.08 5.04 -3.02
CA SER A 29 4.28 5.76 -4.27
C SER A 29 3.12 5.54 -5.23
N ALA A 30 2.15 6.46 -5.24
CA ALA A 30 1.00 6.37 -6.15
C ALA A 30 1.40 6.38 -7.63
N GLY A 31 2.43 7.18 -7.99
CA GLY A 31 2.94 7.25 -9.36
C GLY A 31 3.54 5.91 -9.82
N LYS A 32 4.38 5.29 -8.99
CA LYS A 32 4.98 4.00 -9.33
C LYS A 32 3.98 2.85 -9.31
N LEU A 33 2.95 2.91 -8.46
CA LEU A 33 1.85 1.94 -8.48
C LEU A 33 1.06 2.01 -9.80
N ARG A 34 0.84 3.22 -10.35
CA ARG A 34 0.23 3.40 -11.68
C ARG A 34 1.15 2.91 -12.80
N GLU A 35 2.44 3.20 -12.72
CA GLU A 35 3.43 2.70 -13.67
C GLU A 35 3.43 1.16 -13.73
N MET A 36 3.38 0.47 -12.57
CA MET A 36 3.23 -0.98 -12.53
C MET A 36 1.92 -1.47 -13.17
N TYR A 37 0.82 -0.75 -12.97
CA TYR A 37 -0.44 -1.07 -13.66
C TYR A 37 -0.31 -0.93 -15.18
N GLU A 38 0.38 0.11 -15.67
CA GLU A 38 0.64 0.30 -17.09
C GLU A 38 1.51 -0.82 -17.68
N CYS A 39 2.48 -1.34 -16.92
CA CYS A 39 3.28 -2.51 -17.33
C CYS A 39 2.41 -3.71 -17.69
N THR A 40 1.28 -3.93 -17.00
CA THR A 40 0.37 -5.05 -17.27
C THR A 40 -0.27 -5.01 -18.67
N ALA A 41 -0.19 -3.88 -19.38
CA ALA A 41 -0.66 -3.79 -20.77
C ALA A 41 0.29 -4.45 -21.77
N ARG A 42 1.53 -4.76 -21.36
CA ARG A 42 2.59 -5.24 -22.25
C ARG A 42 2.89 -6.72 -22.02
N ASP A 43 3.41 -7.37 -23.04
CA ASP A 43 3.99 -8.69 -22.87
C ASP A 43 5.27 -8.60 -22.04
N GLY A 44 5.55 -9.62 -21.23
CA GLY A 44 6.67 -9.58 -20.29
C GLY A 44 6.47 -8.62 -19.10
N PHE A 45 5.24 -8.19 -18.80
CA PHE A 45 4.91 -7.22 -17.74
C PHE A 45 5.58 -7.49 -16.38
N ARG A 46 5.85 -8.75 -16.04
CA ARG A 46 6.51 -9.12 -14.78
C ARG A 46 7.93 -8.59 -14.69
N GLU A 47 8.69 -8.66 -15.79
CA GLU A 47 10.05 -8.13 -15.84
C GLU A 47 10.04 -6.60 -15.80
N ASP A 48 9.04 -5.98 -16.44
CA ASP A 48 8.82 -4.54 -16.33
C ASP A 48 8.49 -4.11 -14.89
N ILE A 49 7.58 -4.81 -14.20
CA ILE A 49 7.27 -4.54 -12.78
C ILE A 49 8.51 -4.75 -11.90
N LYS A 50 9.27 -5.83 -12.11
CA LYS A 50 10.55 -6.06 -11.40
C LYS A 50 11.53 -4.90 -11.60
N ARG A 51 11.63 -4.37 -12.82
CA ARG A 51 12.46 -3.20 -13.14
C ARG A 51 11.98 -1.97 -12.36
N VAL A 52 10.68 -1.67 -12.38
CA VAL A 52 10.09 -0.57 -11.61
C VAL A 52 10.41 -0.69 -10.12
N ILE A 53 10.35 -1.90 -9.55
CA ILE A 53 10.68 -2.17 -8.15
C ILE A 53 12.15 -1.90 -7.86
N ARG A 54 13.04 -2.44 -8.70
CA ARG A 54 14.50 -2.34 -8.52
C ARG A 54 15.02 -0.92 -8.69
N GLU A 55 14.47 -0.18 -9.65
CA GLU A 55 14.92 1.17 -10.02
C GLU A 55 14.23 2.26 -9.19
N TYR A 56 13.32 1.90 -8.29
CA TYR A 56 12.67 2.89 -7.43
C TYR A 56 13.66 3.50 -6.43
N ASN A 57 14.05 4.74 -6.73
CA ASN A 57 14.90 5.56 -5.89
C ASN A 57 14.16 6.88 -5.55
N PRO A 58 13.43 6.93 -4.43
CA PRO A 58 12.73 8.14 -4.02
C PRO A 58 13.72 9.24 -3.57
N PRO A 59 13.27 10.51 -3.52
CA PRO A 59 14.05 11.61 -2.95
C PRO A 59 14.54 11.32 -1.52
N PRO A 60 15.64 11.95 -1.05
CA PRO A 60 16.21 11.74 0.28
C PRO A 60 15.19 11.77 1.43
N GLU A 61 14.24 12.71 1.39
CA GLU A 61 13.18 12.89 2.38
C GLU A 61 12.14 11.76 2.40
N LYS A 62 12.11 10.91 1.37
CA LYS A 62 11.21 9.77 1.18
C LYS A 62 11.97 8.44 1.06
N GLN A 63 13.24 8.38 1.46
CA GLN A 63 14.04 7.14 1.34
C GLN A 63 13.41 5.94 2.04
N MET A 64 12.70 6.19 3.14
CA MET A 64 11.94 5.17 3.85
C MET A 64 10.80 4.54 3.01
N ASN A 65 10.31 5.23 1.97
CA ASN A 65 9.33 4.70 1.03
C ASN A 65 9.95 3.58 0.19
N ALA A 66 11.27 3.60 -0.05
CA ALA A 66 11.95 2.60 -0.89
C ALA A 66 11.84 1.19 -0.28
N GLU A 67 11.98 1.07 1.03
CA GLU A 67 11.86 -0.20 1.76
C GLU A 67 10.42 -0.74 1.69
N VAL A 68 9.44 0.12 2.00
CA VAL A 68 8.01 -0.25 1.95
C VAL A 68 7.62 -0.67 0.53
N PHE A 69 8.02 0.12 -0.47
CA PHE A 69 7.72 -0.14 -1.87
C PHE A 69 8.35 -1.43 -2.38
N ARG A 70 9.61 -1.74 -2.01
CA ARG A 70 10.27 -2.99 -2.36
C ARG A 70 9.58 -4.19 -1.72
N SER A 71 9.30 -4.14 -0.43
CA SER A 71 8.59 -5.23 0.26
C SER A 71 7.18 -5.47 -0.30
N PHE A 72 6.45 -4.40 -0.63
CA PHE A 72 5.18 -4.49 -1.33
C PHE A 72 5.34 -5.10 -2.73
N GLY A 73 6.33 -4.64 -3.51
CA GLY A 73 6.59 -5.11 -4.86
C GLY A 73 6.91 -6.61 -4.94
N GLU A 74 7.69 -7.13 -4.00
CA GLU A 74 7.98 -8.56 -3.89
C GLU A 74 6.70 -9.37 -3.61
N ARG A 75 5.86 -8.91 -2.68
CA ARG A 75 4.57 -9.55 -2.39
C ARG A 75 3.64 -9.51 -3.60
N LEU A 76 3.59 -8.39 -4.31
CA LEU A 76 2.81 -8.24 -5.53
C LEU A 76 3.26 -9.26 -6.58
N LEU A 77 4.56 -9.33 -6.86
CA LEU A 77 5.12 -10.26 -7.85
C LEU A 77 4.80 -11.71 -7.52
N GLU A 78 4.84 -12.08 -6.24
CA GLU A 78 4.49 -13.43 -5.81
C GLU A 78 2.99 -13.71 -5.98
N ARG A 79 2.11 -12.74 -5.69
CA ARG A 79 0.65 -12.89 -5.88
C ARG A 79 0.22 -12.92 -7.34
N ILE A 80 0.95 -12.28 -8.25
CA ILE A 80 0.66 -12.29 -9.69
C ILE A 80 1.48 -13.32 -10.47
N LYS A 81 2.28 -14.13 -9.76
CA LYS A 81 3.01 -15.25 -10.34
C LYS A 81 2.03 -16.28 -10.88
N GLY A 82 2.23 -16.70 -12.12
CA GLY A 82 1.34 -17.66 -12.80
C GLY A 82 0.02 -17.09 -13.31
N LEU A 83 -0.39 -15.88 -12.92
CA LEU A 83 -1.58 -15.24 -13.47
C LEU A 83 -1.43 -14.88 -14.95
N GLU A 84 -2.50 -14.98 -15.73
CA GLU A 84 -2.51 -14.40 -17.06
C GLU A 84 -2.49 -12.87 -16.99
N ARG A 85 -2.10 -12.24 -18.10
CA ARG A 85 -1.93 -10.78 -18.19
C ARG A 85 -3.20 -10.04 -17.78
N ASP A 86 -4.36 -10.50 -18.25
CA ASP A 86 -5.64 -9.84 -18.00
C ASP A 86 -6.06 -9.93 -16.53
N ASP A 87 -5.81 -11.08 -15.90
CA ASP A 87 -6.08 -11.26 -14.47
C ASP A 87 -5.12 -10.45 -13.60
N ALA A 88 -3.82 -10.41 -13.94
CA ALA A 88 -2.85 -9.56 -13.26
C ALA A 88 -3.20 -8.07 -13.40
N ARG A 89 -3.68 -7.65 -14.58
CA ARG A 89 -4.17 -6.29 -14.82
C ARG A 89 -5.37 -5.95 -13.96
N ARG A 90 -6.35 -6.86 -13.84
CA ARG A 90 -7.53 -6.67 -12.98
C ARG A 90 -7.12 -6.58 -11.50
N VAL A 91 -6.19 -7.42 -11.04
CA VAL A 91 -5.64 -7.31 -9.67
C VAL A 91 -5.04 -5.92 -9.43
N MET A 92 -4.24 -5.41 -10.37
CA MET A 92 -3.65 -4.07 -10.26
C MET A 92 -4.69 -2.94 -10.30
N GLN A 93 -5.75 -3.10 -11.11
CA GLN A 93 -6.86 -2.13 -11.16
C GLN A 93 -7.59 -2.04 -9.82
N TYR A 94 -7.96 -3.18 -9.24
CA TYR A 94 -8.60 -3.23 -7.93
C TYR A 94 -7.66 -2.73 -6.83
N LEU A 95 -6.36 -3.03 -6.93
CA LEU A 95 -5.36 -2.54 -5.98
C LEU A 95 -5.26 -1.00 -5.97
N LEU A 96 -5.32 -0.35 -7.13
CA LEU A 96 -5.39 1.12 -7.21
C LEU A 96 -6.64 1.67 -6.51
N TRP A 97 -7.79 1.03 -6.70
CA TRP A 97 -9.04 1.42 -6.05
C TRP A 97 -9.00 1.19 -4.52
N ASN A 98 -8.49 0.05 -4.09
CA ASN A 98 -8.48 -0.36 -2.69
C ASN A 98 -7.48 0.44 -1.87
N THR A 99 -6.30 0.74 -2.42
CA THR A 99 -5.34 1.65 -1.77
C THR A 99 -5.92 3.04 -1.58
N ARG A 100 -6.62 3.59 -2.59
CA ARG A 100 -7.34 4.87 -2.44
C ARG A 100 -8.41 4.81 -1.36
N SER A 101 -9.17 3.73 -1.33
CA SER A 101 -10.20 3.50 -0.31
C SER A 101 -9.60 3.44 1.09
N LEU A 102 -8.44 2.79 1.26
CA LEU A 102 -7.72 2.76 2.53
C LEU A 102 -7.18 4.13 2.95
N GLU A 103 -6.73 4.99 2.04
CA GLU A 103 -6.33 6.37 2.38
C GLU A 103 -7.48 7.13 3.05
N ASP A 104 -8.70 7.00 2.50
CA ASP A 104 -9.89 7.66 3.04
C ASP A 104 -10.35 7.04 4.36
N ILE A 105 -10.32 5.71 4.46
CA ILE A 105 -10.70 4.99 5.68
C ILE A 105 -9.73 5.29 6.83
N PHE A 106 -8.42 5.21 6.58
CA PHE A 106 -7.38 5.45 7.59
C PHE A 106 -7.23 6.92 7.98
N ARG A 107 -7.91 7.85 7.30
CA ARG A 107 -8.07 9.23 7.78
C ARG A 107 -8.81 9.28 9.12
N SER A 108 -9.69 8.31 9.39
CA SER A 108 -10.29 8.14 10.71
C SER A 108 -9.21 7.72 11.72
N LYS A 109 -9.06 8.47 12.82
CA LYS A 109 -8.09 8.12 13.88
C LYS A 109 -8.61 7.07 14.88
N LYS A 110 -9.86 6.64 14.74
CA LYS A 110 -10.52 5.71 15.67
C LYS A 110 -10.62 4.33 15.03
N GLU A 111 -10.03 3.34 15.68
CA GLU A 111 -10.05 1.93 15.28
C GLU A 111 -11.46 1.44 14.98
N GLU A 112 -12.41 1.69 15.88
CA GLU A 112 -13.80 1.26 15.72
C GLU A 112 -14.46 1.90 14.49
N GLY A 113 -14.09 3.14 14.16
CA GLY A 113 -14.52 3.81 12.94
C GLY A 113 -13.96 3.13 11.69
N ILE A 114 -12.67 2.80 11.68
CA ILE A 114 -12.01 2.07 10.58
C ILE A 114 -12.66 0.70 10.40
N LYS A 115 -12.83 -0.06 11.48
CA LYS A 115 -13.43 -1.39 11.49
C LYS A 115 -14.82 -1.38 10.89
N ASN A 116 -15.68 -0.45 11.33
CA ASN A 116 -17.06 -0.38 10.84
C ASN A 116 -17.16 0.02 9.37
N VAL A 117 -16.30 0.92 8.89
CA VAL A 117 -16.28 1.28 7.46
C VAL A 117 -15.78 0.12 6.60
N LEU A 118 -14.73 -0.60 7.05
CA LEU A 118 -14.23 -1.79 6.35
C LEU A 118 -15.30 -2.88 6.28
N LYS A 119 -15.97 -3.19 7.40
CA LYS A 119 -17.05 -4.19 7.44
C LYS A 119 -18.17 -3.90 6.44
N ARG A 120 -18.71 -2.67 6.47
CA ARG A 120 -19.78 -2.25 5.54
C ARG A 120 -19.36 -2.37 4.08
N ARG A 121 -18.12 -2.01 3.78
CA ARG A 121 -17.59 -2.10 2.42
C ARG A 121 -17.41 -3.56 1.98
N PHE A 122 -16.90 -4.42 2.87
CA PHE A 122 -16.66 -5.82 2.56
C PHE A 122 -17.98 -6.59 2.40
N GLU A 123 -18.98 -6.26 3.20
CA GLU A 123 -20.36 -6.75 3.03
C GLU A 123 -20.93 -6.33 1.66
N ALA A 124 -20.74 -5.08 1.25
CA ALA A 124 -21.22 -4.58 -0.04
C ALA A 124 -20.47 -5.18 -1.25
N GLU A 125 -19.16 -5.46 -1.09
CA GLU A 125 -18.30 -5.98 -2.15
C GLU A 125 -18.22 -7.53 -2.17
N GLY A 126 -18.87 -8.22 -1.22
CA GLY A 126 -18.81 -9.68 -1.08
C GLY A 126 -17.41 -10.21 -0.74
N VAL A 127 -16.63 -9.44 0.02
CA VAL A 127 -15.25 -9.79 0.40
C VAL A 127 -15.23 -10.50 1.75
N ASP A 128 -14.30 -11.44 1.92
CA ASP A 128 -14.12 -12.19 3.16
C ASP A 128 -13.85 -11.27 4.36
N MET A 129 -14.72 -11.35 5.37
CA MET A 129 -14.64 -10.56 6.58
C MET A 129 -13.40 -10.88 7.43
N ALA A 130 -12.76 -12.03 7.24
CA ALA A 130 -11.50 -12.40 7.90
C ALA A 130 -10.35 -11.42 7.58
N LEU A 131 -10.40 -10.78 6.41
CA LEU A 131 -9.41 -9.79 6.00
C LEU A 131 -9.50 -8.48 6.79
N VAL A 132 -10.65 -8.14 7.36
CA VAL A 132 -10.84 -6.91 8.14
C VAL A 132 -9.86 -6.86 9.31
N ASP A 133 -9.73 -7.96 10.05
CA ASP A 133 -8.81 -8.03 11.19
C ASP A 133 -7.34 -7.97 10.75
N GLY A 134 -7.01 -8.50 9.57
CA GLY A 134 -5.69 -8.37 8.95
C GLY A 134 -5.33 -6.92 8.63
N ILE A 135 -6.25 -6.18 8.00
CA ILE A 135 -6.10 -4.76 7.65
C ILE A 135 -5.98 -3.91 8.93
N LEU A 136 -6.84 -4.15 9.92
CA LEU A 136 -6.79 -3.48 11.22
C LEU A 136 -5.47 -3.77 11.95
N GLY A 137 -5.02 -5.02 11.95
CA GLY A 137 -3.74 -5.41 12.54
C GLY A 137 -2.57 -4.70 11.87
N TYR A 138 -2.58 -4.57 10.55
CA TYR A 138 -1.58 -3.78 9.82
C TYR A 138 -1.61 -2.31 10.23
N TRP A 139 -2.80 -1.70 10.25
CA TRP A 139 -2.98 -0.30 10.66
C TRP A 139 -2.43 -0.07 12.08
N LYS A 140 -2.83 -0.87 13.07
CA LYS A 140 -2.38 -0.74 14.48
C LYS A 140 -0.86 -0.80 14.63
N ARG A 141 -0.23 -1.81 14.02
CA ARG A 141 1.24 -2.02 14.13
C ARG A 141 2.04 -0.85 13.55
N ASN A 142 1.48 -0.17 12.57
CA ASN A 142 2.13 0.92 11.84
C ASN A 142 1.63 2.31 12.24
N GLU A 143 0.62 2.41 13.13
CA GLU A 143 0.09 3.69 13.60
C GLU A 143 1.06 4.39 14.57
N ILE A 144 1.79 3.62 15.39
CA ILE A 144 2.72 4.08 16.44
C ILE A 144 4.17 4.18 15.91
N GLY A 145 4.53 3.33 14.95
CA GLY A 145 5.88 3.28 14.37
C GLY A 145 6.16 4.48 13.47
N ARG A 146 7.26 5.21 13.76
CA ARG A 146 7.91 6.28 12.95
C ARG A 146 7.58 7.74 13.26
N SER A 147 7.04 8.07 14.45
CA SER A 147 7.09 9.46 14.97
C SER A 147 8.34 9.75 15.83
N HIS A 148 9.22 8.77 16.06
CA HIS A 148 10.34 8.95 17.01
C HIS A 148 11.61 9.56 16.42
N GLN A 149 11.79 9.59 15.09
CA GLN A 149 12.97 10.19 14.46
C GLN A 149 12.84 11.70 14.18
N ASP A 150 11.63 12.24 14.04
CA ASP A 150 11.44 13.68 13.80
C ASP A 150 11.73 14.57 15.03
N ARG A 151 11.80 14.00 16.23
CA ARG A 151 12.06 14.79 17.46
C ARG A 151 13.54 15.10 17.72
N ARG A 152 14.49 14.56 16.96
CA ARG A 152 15.95 14.74 17.24
C ARG A 152 16.67 15.76 16.35
N ARG A 153 15.99 16.48 15.46
CA ARG A 153 16.60 17.53 14.60
C ARG A 153 16.25 18.98 14.98
N GLY A 154 15.62 19.20 16.13
CA GLY A 154 15.16 20.53 16.57
C GLY A 154 15.81 21.07 17.84
N GLY A 155 17.08 20.79 18.11
CA GLY A 155 17.70 21.25 19.35
C GLY A 155 19.22 21.24 19.37
N ARG A 156 19.81 22.36 18.92
CA ARG A 156 20.91 23.11 19.57
C ARG A 156 21.63 23.94 18.53
N ASP A 157 21.16 25.16 18.36
CA ASP A 157 22.03 26.27 17.98
C ASP A 157 21.83 27.35 19.05
N HIS A 158 22.44 27.12 20.22
CA HIS A 158 22.62 28.18 21.19
C HIS A 158 23.92 28.87 20.83
N GLY A 159 23.76 30.10 20.33
CA GLY A 159 24.82 30.97 19.88
C GLY A 159 25.94 31.11 20.90
N ARG A 160 27.15 31.10 20.35
CA ARG A 160 28.34 31.69 20.96
C ARG A 160 28.04 33.11 21.44
N ARG A 161 28.38 33.39 22.68
CA ARG A 161 29.12 34.58 23.11
C ARG A 161 29.72 34.32 24.48
#